data_AF-A0A0N7KXN2-F1
#
_entry.id   AF-A0A0N7KXN2-F1
#
_cell.length_a   1.000
_cell.length_b   1.000
_cell.length_c   1.000
_cell.angle_alpha   90.00
_cell.angle_beta   90.00
_cell.angle_gamma   90.00
#
_symmetry.space_group_name_H-M   'P 1'
#
loop_
_entity.id
_entity.type
_entity.pdbx_description
1 polymer ?
#
loop_
_entity_poly.entity_id
_entity_poly.type
_entity_poly.pdbx_seq_one_letter_code
_entity_poly.pdbx_strand_id
1 'polypeptide(L)'
;MRKQRISEKLRTFAKDHLSPTEADRRFVSRVYAAVCDVIGVNNALQIGSYPRFTAIRPLHDLDVLYILGDWNPLEHDPSSALRELERRLLDEFENPTSYRAMIELQTHSVTIRFLDGEDEVFAIDVVPAYRHGRNDRGEDMYVVPEIARASRSERRRIRAAVARGEREMAWIRSDPRGYIAVARDMNATNSDFRKAVKIAKGWRAACKRQDASFALKSFHLEQAITRWLTRNPHADIFDMVFAVFCDLPDLIRYPQIPDRADPARKIDDYVRGITEQERRQILEARDGFLIALENLAERDPVIALLQAPRRRRASPNEAYLFDQRIPVFSEHDFSIIATALERQGSFRRFILDMIGRIPVDRAIEFRLGSDAPEADLFKWKVKNDDASAQPRGEITDHRTLQDPEHTKFRGHHHVECFAIRDGVCVGRTRQNVVLDATW
;
A
#
# COMPACT_ATOMS: atom_id res chain seq x y z
N MET A 1 -7.26 3.40 -20.64
CA MET A 1 -8.02 4.54 -20.07
C MET A 1 -7.06 5.72 -19.87
N ARG A 2 -7.51 6.95 -20.12
CA ARG A 2 -6.69 8.17 -19.94
C ARG A 2 -6.41 8.43 -18.45
N LYS A 3 -5.24 9.00 -18.13
CA LYS A 3 -4.83 9.34 -16.76
C LYS A 3 -5.90 10.11 -15.99
N GLN A 4 -6.45 11.17 -16.58
CA GLN A 4 -7.45 12.02 -15.92
C GLN A 4 -8.66 11.22 -15.41
N ARG A 5 -9.14 10.24 -16.19
CA ARG A 5 -10.28 9.40 -15.79
C ARG A 5 -9.92 8.42 -14.69
N ILE A 6 -8.71 7.84 -14.74
CA ILE A 6 -8.19 7.02 -13.63
C ILE A 6 -8.14 7.88 -12.35
N SER A 7 -7.56 9.08 -12.42
CA SER A 7 -7.44 9.99 -11.28
C SER A 7 -8.81 10.38 -10.71
N GLU A 8 -9.79 10.70 -11.55
CA GLU A 8 -11.17 10.98 -11.12
C GLU A 8 -11.81 9.77 -10.41
N LYS A 9 -11.67 8.56 -10.97
CA LYS A 9 -12.19 7.33 -10.34
C LYS A 9 -11.55 7.08 -8.98
N LEU A 10 -10.23 7.23 -8.86
CA LEU A 10 -9.51 7.08 -7.59
C LEU A 10 -9.98 8.14 -6.56
N ARG A 11 -10.16 9.41 -6.96
CA ARG A 11 -10.65 10.48 -6.08
C ARG A 11 -12.04 10.17 -5.54
N THR A 12 -12.97 9.82 -6.41
CA THR A 12 -14.36 9.48 -6.05
C THR A 12 -14.37 8.28 -5.12
N PHE A 13 -13.63 7.22 -5.44
CA PHE A 13 -13.58 6.04 -4.59
C PHE A 13 -13.01 6.32 -3.19
N ALA A 14 -11.91 7.09 -3.12
CA ALA A 14 -11.31 7.47 -1.84
C ALA A 14 -12.27 8.34 -0.99
N LYS A 15 -13.06 9.21 -1.62
CA LYS A 15 -14.05 10.05 -0.94
C LYS A 15 -15.23 9.21 -0.45
N ASP A 16 -15.82 8.39 -1.31
CA ASP A 16 -17.14 7.82 -1.06
C ASP A 16 -17.07 6.48 -0.30
N HIS A 17 -15.99 5.71 -0.52
CA HIS A 17 -15.86 4.36 0.05
C HIS A 17 -14.79 4.24 1.13
N LEU A 18 -13.74 5.07 1.08
CA LEU A 18 -12.64 4.97 2.05
C LEU A 18 -12.68 6.05 3.13
N SER A 19 -13.29 7.21 2.89
CA SER A 19 -13.23 8.30 3.88
C SER A 19 -14.29 8.16 4.97
N PRO A 20 -13.97 8.46 6.24
CA PRO A 20 -14.97 8.52 7.31
C PRO A 20 -16.15 9.42 6.96
N THR A 21 -17.35 8.87 7.12
CA THR A 21 -18.64 9.53 6.92
C THR A 21 -18.95 10.49 8.05
N GLU A 22 -20.04 11.25 7.94
CA GLU A 22 -20.51 12.09 9.04
C GLU A 22 -20.92 11.25 10.27
N ALA A 23 -21.57 10.10 10.05
CA ALA A 23 -21.92 9.17 11.12
C ALA A 23 -20.67 8.67 11.87
N ASP A 24 -19.62 8.27 11.14
CA ASP A 24 -18.34 7.87 11.74
C ASP A 24 -17.74 9.01 12.59
N ARG A 25 -17.84 10.26 12.12
CA ARG A 25 -17.30 11.42 12.86
C ARG A 25 -18.10 11.71 14.12
N ARG A 26 -19.43 11.69 14.06
CA ARG A 26 -20.28 11.85 15.24
C ARG A 26 -20.03 10.75 16.26
N PHE A 27 -19.85 9.51 15.81
CA PHE A 27 -19.49 8.39 16.66
C PHE A 27 -18.15 8.65 17.38
N VAL A 28 -17.09 8.96 16.63
CA VAL A 28 -15.76 9.27 17.20
C VAL A 28 -15.82 10.45 18.18
N SER A 29 -16.54 11.53 17.85
CA SER A 29 -16.67 12.67 18.74
C SER A 29 -17.30 12.30 20.09
N ARG A 30 -18.35 11.46 20.10
CA ARG A 30 -18.98 11.02 21.35
C ARG A 30 -18.06 10.17 22.20
N VAL A 31 -17.41 9.17 21.61
CA VAL A 31 -16.54 8.28 22.39
C VAL A 31 -15.26 8.98 22.83
N TYR A 32 -14.75 9.94 22.05
CA TYR A 32 -13.64 10.78 22.48
C TYR A 32 -14.02 11.71 23.63
N ALA A 33 -15.23 12.29 23.61
CA ALA A 33 -15.75 13.10 24.71
C ALA A 33 -15.83 12.30 26.02
N ALA A 34 -16.40 11.08 25.98
CA ALA A 34 -16.46 10.20 27.14
C ALA A 34 -15.07 9.84 27.70
N VAL A 35 -14.06 9.66 26.84
CA VAL A 35 -12.67 9.50 27.30
C VAL A 35 -12.15 10.78 27.97
N CYS A 36 -12.45 11.95 27.39
CA CYS A 36 -12.05 13.25 27.96
C CYS A 36 -12.72 13.54 29.31
N ASP A 37 -13.93 13.05 29.55
CA ASP A 37 -14.63 13.18 30.82
C ASP A 37 -13.88 12.44 31.94
N VAL A 38 -13.24 11.31 31.62
CA VAL A 38 -12.33 10.61 32.54
C VAL A 38 -11.00 11.36 32.65
N ILE A 39 -10.24 11.49 31.57
CA ILE A 39 -8.83 11.90 31.67
C ILE A 39 -8.61 13.42 31.74
N GLY A 40 -9.66 14.20 31.51
CA GLY A 40 -9.66 15.66 31.42
C GLY A 40 -9.39 16.17 30.01
N VAL A 41 -10.25 17.06 29.51
CA VAL A 41 -10.16 17.65 28.15
C VAL A 41 -8.80 18.28 27.86
N ASN A 42 -8.20 18.98 28.83
CA ASN A 42 -6.88 19.63 28.66
C ASN A 42 -5.69 18.64 28.69
N ASN A 43 -5.95 17.39 29.08
CA ASN A 43 -4.97 16.32 29.14
C ASN A 43 -5.15 15.32 28.00
N ALA A 44 -6.21 15.43 27.20
CA ALA A 44 -6.47 14.53 26.09
C ALA A 44 -5.97 15.12 24.77
N LEU A 45 -5.30 14.31 23.94
CA LEU A 45 -4.93 14.69 22.58
C LEU A 45 -5.23 13.54 21.61
N GLN A 46 -6.12 13.76 20.64
CA GLN A 46 -6.27 12.83 19.52
C GLN A 46 -4.97 12.79 18.70
N ILE A 47 -4.48 11.58 18.44
CA ILE A 47 -3.30 11.34 17.61
C ILE A 47 -3.62 10.29 16.55
N GLY A 48 -2.60 9.81 15.84
CA GLY A 48 -2.81 8.74 14.87
C GLY A 48 -3.49 9.20 13.58
N SER A 49 -4.11 8.27 12.86
CA SER A 49 -4.57 8.53 11.49
C SER A 49 -5.84 9.40 11.40
N TYR A 50 -6.64 9.42 12.46
CA TYR A 50 -7.90 10.16 12.53
C TYR A 50 -7.71 11.69 12.45
N PRO A 51 -6.95 12.35 13.35
CA PRO A 51 -6.69 13.79 13.27
C PRO A 51 -5.79 14.19 12.09
N ARG A 52 -5.10 13.23 11.45
CA ARG A 52 -4.42 13.46 10.15
C ARG A 52 -5.38 13.45 8.96
N PHE A 53 -6.63 13.01 9.17
CA PHE A 53 -7.65 12.77 8.16
C PHE A 53 -7.21 11.73 7.11
N THR A 54 -6.35 10.81 7.52
CA THR A 54 -5.84 9.69 6.70
C THR A 54 -6.39 8.34 7.19
N ALA A 55 -7.30 8.33 8.18
CA ALA A 55 -8.09 7.15 8.54
C ALA A 55 -8.96 6.69 7.35
N ILE A 56 -9.17 5.37 7.26
CA ILE A 56 -10.03 4.75 6.24
C ILE A 56 -11.24 4.05 6.87
N ARG A 57 -12.23 3.68 6.04
CA ARG A 57 -13.38 2.86 6.44
C ARG A 57 -13.18 1.36 6.14
N PRO A 58 -13.79 0.46 6.94
CA PRO A 58 -14.44 0.75 8.22
C PRO A 58 -13.43 1.33 9.21
N LEU A 59 -13.89 2.24 10.07
CA LEU A 59 -13.03 2.88 11.05
C LEU A 59 -12.80 1.88 12.18
N HIS A 60 -11.55 1.55 12.47
CA HIS A 60 -11.21 0.50 13.44
C HIS A 60 -10.75 1.05 14.79
N ASP A 61 -10.02 2.16 14.77
CA ASP A 61 -9.31 2.66 15.94
C ASP A 61 -9.33 4.19 16.05
N LEU A 62 -9.21 4.67 17.29
CA LEU A 62 -8.82 6.03 17.64
C LEU A 62 -7.66 5.97 18.65
N ASP A 63 -6.56 6.64 18.32
CA ASP A 63 -5.45 6.81 19.23
C ASP A 63 -5.60 8.12 20.03
N VAL A 64 -5.49 8.06 21.35
CA VAL A 64 -5.57 9.23 22.26
C VAL A 64 -4.34 9.24 23.17
N LEU A 65 -3.64 10.36 23.27
CA LEU A 65 -2.68 10.57 24.35
C LEU A 65 -3.38 11.09 25.60
N TYR A 66 -3.03 10.50 26.73
CA TYR A 66 -3.31 11.04 28.07
C TYR A 66 -2.05 11.71 28.62
N ILE A 67 -2.08 13.04 28.66
CA ILE A 67 -0.97 13.89 29.08
C ILE A 67 -0.97 13.99 30.61
N LEU A 68 -0.03 13.29 31.25
CA LEU A 68 0.09 13.19 32.70
C LEU A 68 0.75 14.41 33.35
N GLY A 69 1.52 15.17 32.57
CA GLY A 69 2.29 16.31 33.05
C GLY A 69 3.52 16.58 32.20
N ASP A 70 4.50 17.25 32.77
CA ASP A 70 5.82 17.45 32.18
C ASP A 70 6.76 16.31 32.57
N TRP A 71 7.59 15.88 31.63
CA TRP A 71 8.51 14.76 31.83
C TRP A 71 9.54 15.04 32.92
N ASN A 72 9.59 14.15 33.91
CA ASN A 72 10.63 14.11 34.92
C ASN A 72 11.51 12.85 34.72
N PRO A 73 12.85 12.98 34.61
CA PRO A 73 13.75 11.83 34.55
C PRO A 73 13.66 10.86 35.74
N LEU A 74 13.06 11.31 36.85
CA LEU A 74 12.83 10.53 38.07
C LEU A 74 11.46 9.82 38.08
N GLU A 75 10.61 10.00 37.06
CA GLU A 75 9.35 9.28 36.94
C GLU A 75 9.54 7.88 36.33
N HIS A 76 9.18 6.87 37.12
CA HIS A 76 9.45 5.46 36.87
C HIS A 76 8.25 4.67 36.31
N ASP A 77 8.61 3.56 35.65
CA ASP A 77 7.80 2.47 35.08
C ASP A 77 6.48 2.87 34.38
N PRO A 78 6.45 2.89 33.03
CA PRO A 78 5.21 2.96 32.23
C PRO A 78 4.06 2.06 32.72
N SER A 79 4.37 0.92 33.34
CA SER A 79 3.36 -0.01 33.84
C SER A 79 2.49 0.58 34.96
N SER A 80 3.06 1.45 35.81
CA SER A 80 2.31 2.11 36.87
C SER A 80 1.32 3.13 36.31
N ALA A 81 1.76 3.95 35.36
CA ALA A 81 0.91 4.91 34.66
C ALA A 81 -0.25 4.23 33.91
N LEU A 82 0.02 3.06 33.29
CA LEU A 82 -0.99 2.29 32.59
C LEU A 82 -2.03 1.66 33.54
N ARG A 83 -1.61 1.11 34.68
CA ARG A 83 -2.54 0.54 35.68
C ARG A 83 -3.44 1.61 36.29
N GLU A 84 -2.89 2.79 36.56
CA GLU A 84 -3.70 3.90 37.07
C GLU A 84 -4.70 4.37 36.03
N LEU A 85 -4.28 4.51 34.77
CA LEU A 85 -5.20 4.80 33.67
C LEU A 85 -6.29 3.74 33.51
N GLU A 86 -5.95 2.46 33.61
CA GLU A 86 -6.92 1.36 33.54
C GLU A 86 -7.95 1.46 34.66
N ARG A 87 -7.49 1.66 35.90
CA ARG A 87 -8.35 1.83 37.07
C ARG A 87 -9.33 2.98 36.86
N ARG A 88 -8.84 4.14 36.44
CA ARG A 88 -9.69 5.32 36.18
C ARG A 88 -10.72 5.06 35.08
N LEU A 89 -10.32 4.41 33.99
CA LEU A 89 -11.26 4.06 32.92
C LEU A 89 -12.30 3.04 33.40
N LEU A 90 -11.94 2.04 34.21
CA LEU A 90 -12.89 1.08 34.78
C LEU A 90 -13.89 1.73 35.74
N ASP A 91 -13.43 2.70 36.54
CA ASP A 91 -14.23 3.35 37.58
C ASP A 91 -15.13 4.48 37.03
N GLU A 92 -14.64 5.25 36.05
CA GLU A 92 -15.22 6.54 35.65
C GLU A 92 -15.80 6.56 34.21
N PHE A 93 -15.47 5.60 33.34
CA PHE A 93 -15.88 5.66 31.92
C PHE A 93 -17.36 5.36 31.71
N GLU A 94 -18.11 6.36 31.27
CA GLU A 94 -19.50 6.20 30.84
C GLU A 94 -19.56 5.93 29.32
N ASN A 95 -19.99 4.73 28.93
CA ASN A 95 -20.11 4.35 27.52
C ASN A 95 -21.23 5.13 26.82
N PRO A 96 -20.93 6.03 25.84
CA PRO A 96 -21.93 6.88 25.19
C PRO A 96 -22.60 6.20 23.98
N THR A 97 -22.51 4.87 23.88
CA THR A 97 -22.93 4.09 22.71
C THR A 97 -23.83 2.93 23.10
N SER A 98 -24.50 2.33 22.11
CA SER A 98 -25.29 1.12 22.30
C SER A 98 -24.46 -0.17 22.27
N TYR A 99 -23.16 -0.09 21.95
CA TYR A 99 -22.28 -1.26 21.88
C TYR A 99 -21.83 -1.69 23.27
N ARG A 100 -21.46 -2.96 23.44
CA ARG A 100 -20.81 -3.42 24.67
C ARG A 100 -19.38 -2.86 24.71
N ALA A 101 -19.04 -2.10 25.75
CA ALA A 101 -17.68 -1.62 25.97
C ALA A 101 -16.89 -2.60 26.84
N MET A 102 -15.67 -2.93 26.44
CA MET A 102 -14.70 -3.71 27.22
C MET A 102 -13.40 -2.93 27.35
N ILE A 103 -12.89 -2.80 28.57
CA ILE A 103 -11.65 -2.09 28.87
C ILE A 103 -10.58 -3.13 29.15
N GLU A 104 -9.46 -3.04 28.42
CA GLU A 104 -8.36 -4.00 28.50
C GLU A 104 -7.02 -3.27 28.59
N LEU A 105 -6.23 -3.56 29.62
CA LEU A 105 -4.83 -3.16 29.67
C LEU A 105 -4.02 -3.83 28.56
N GLN A 106 -3.52 -3.02 27.63
CA GLN A 106 -2.56 -3.44 26.62
C GLN A 106 -1.15 -3.12 27.07
N THR A 107 -0.19 -3.45 26.19
CA THR A 107 1.22 -3.15 26.42
C THR A 107 1.45 -1.68 26.77
N HIS A 108 0.92 -0.79 25.93
CA HIS A 108 1.36 0.60 25.80
C HIS A 108 0.19 1.58 25.85
N SER A 109 -1.02 1.03 25.98
CA SER A 109 -2.29 1.72 25.99
C SER A 109 -3.21 0.97 26.94
N VAL A 110 -4.28 1.63 27.38
CA VAL A 110 -5.50 0.96 27.83
C VAL A 110 -6.48 1.07 26.68
N THR A 111 -6.97 -0.07 26.20
CA THR A 111 -7.87 -0.13 25.04
C THR A 111 -9.31 -0.24 25.50
N ILE A 112 -10.17 0.63 24.98
CA ILE A 112 -11.63 0.52 25.11
C ILE A 112 -12.17 -0.06 23.81
N ARG A 113 -12.62 -1.32 23.84
CA ARG A 113 -13.19 -2.04 22.69
C ARG A 113 -14.71 -1.93 22.72
N PHE A 114 -15.30 -1.54 21.61
CA PHE A 114 -16.74 -1.51 21.40
C PHE A 114 -17.13 -2.72 20.55
N LEU A 115 -18.05 -3.53 21.05
CA LEU A 115 -18.46 -4.80 20.45
C LEU A 115 -19.94 -4.79 20.08
N ASP A 116 -20.25 -5.33 18.90
CA ASP A 116 -21.60 -5.70 18.47
C ASP A 116 -21.72 -7.22 18.54
N GLY A 117 -22.33 -7.73 19.61
CA GLY A 117 -22.21 -9.13 20.00
C GLY A 117 -20.76 -9.48 20.33
N GLU A 118 -20.15 -10.34 19.52
CA GLU A 118 -18.75 -10.77 19.66
C GLU A 118 -17.80 -10.07 18.67
N ASP A 119 -18.34 -9.31 17.71
CA ASP A 119 -17.53 -8.62 16.70
C ASP A 119 -17.07 -7.26 17.20
N GLU A 120 -15.77 -6.99 17.11
CA GLU A 120 -15.20 -5.67 17.40
C GLU A 120 -15.53 -4.69 16.29
N VAL A 121 -16.30 -3.65 16.63
CA VAL A 121 -16.65 -2.58 15.69
C VAL A 121 -15.71 -1.39 15.76
N PHE A 122 -15.13 -1.12 16.94
CA PHE A 122 -14.23 0.00 17.15
C PHE A 122 -13.38 -0.17 18.41
N ALA A 123 -12.20 0.42 18.43
CA ALA A 123 -11.34 0.49 19.61
C ALA A 123 -10.81 1.91 19.84
N ILE A 124 -10.59 2.27 21.10
CA ILE A 124 -9.83 3.48 21.47
C ILE A 124 -8.60 3.05 22.25
N ASP A 125 -7.43 3.42 21.75
CA ASP A 125 -6.17 3.23 22.45
C ASP A 125 -5.80 4.51 23.20
N VAL A 126 -5.93 4.49 24.53
CA VAL A 126 -5.51 5.60 25.40
C VAL A 126 -4.09 5.34 25.89
N VAL A 127 -3.14 6.16 25.44
CA VAL A 127 -1.70 6.00 25.69
C VAL A 127 -1.24 7.06 26.69
N PRO A 128 -0.70 6.70 27.87
CA PRO A 128 -0.13 7.66 28.80
C PRO A 128 1.11 8.32 28.19
N ALA A 129 1.26 9.63 28.42
CA ALA A 129 2.33 10.43 27.85
C ALA A 129 2.72 11.60 28.77
N TYR A 130 3.97 12.02 28.66
CA TYR A 130 4.48 13.23 29.30
C TYR A 130 4.96 14.23 28.26
N ARG A 131 4.75 15.54 28.50
CA ARG A 131 5.31 16.59 27.65
C ARG A 131 6.83 16.60 27.79
N HIS A 132 7.53 16.63 26.67
CA HIS A 132 8.99 16.64 26.68
C HIS A 132 9.56 17.35 25.45
N GLY A 133 9.92 18.62 25.62
CA GLY A 133 10.50 19.45 24.57
C GLY A 133 9.47 19.98 23.57
N ARG A 134 9.98 20.67 22.54
CA ARG A 134 9.19 21.29 21.46
C ARG A 134 9.69 20.82 20.10
N ASN A 135 8.80 20.67 19.13
CA ASN A 135 9.17 20.34 17.76
C ASN A 135 9.65 21.58 16.99
N ASP A 136 9.97 21.39 15.70
CA ASP A 136 10.37 22.44 14.74
C ASP A 136 9.32 23.55 14.51
N ARG A 137 8.11 23.38 15.08
CA ARG A 137 6.98 24.30 14.97
C ARG A 137 6.61 24.94 16.31
N GLY A 138 7.38 24.70 17.37
CA GLY A 138 7.10 25.22 18.71
C GLY A 138 5.95 24.51 19.43
N GLU A 139 5.46 23.38 18.91
CA GLU A 139 4.43 22.58 19.56
C GLU A 139 5.04 21.56 20.52
N ASP A 140 4.28 21.14 21.55
CA ASP A 140 4.73 20.11 22.49
C ASP A 140 5.08 18.81 21.76
N MET A 141 6.25 18.26 22.08
CA MET A 141 6.55 16.84 21.88
C MET A 141 6.25 16.06 23.15
N TYR A 142 6.20 14.75 23.02
CA TYR A 142 5.82 13.85 24.09
C TYR A 142 6.82 12.72 24.24
N VAL A 143 6.81 12.07 25.40
CA VAL A 143 7.35 10.72 25.55
C VAL A 143 6.22 9.73 25.84
N VAL A 144 6.29 8.56 25.24
CA VAL A 144 5.30 7.47 25.34
C VAL A 144 6.00 6.14 25.65
N PRO A 145 5.30 5.09 26.12
CA PRO A 145 5.91 3.79 26.36
C PRO A 145 6.57 3.22 25.08
N GLU A 146 7.80 2.70 25.18
CA GLU A 146 8.62 2.28 24.01
C GLU A 146 7.94 1.27 23.06
N ILE A 147 7.19 0.39 23.67
CA ILE A 147 6.38 -0.68 23.10
C ILE A 147 5.26 -0.17 22.19
N ALA A 148 4.91 1.11 22.28
CA ALA A 148 3.98 1.75 21.35
C ALA A 148 4.47 1.64 19.90
N ARG A 149 5.78 1.83 19.66
CA ARG A 149 6.37 1.78 18.32
C ARG A 149 6.87 0.40 17.90
N ALA A 150 6.99 -0.53 18.85
CA ALA A 150 7.46 -1.89 18.61
C ALA A 150 6.46 -2.72 17.78
N SER A 151 6.96 -3.60 16.91
CA SER A 151 6.18 -4.65 16.25
C SER A 151 5.66 -5.68 17.26
N ARG A 152 4.71 -6.53 16.86
CA ARG A 152 4.14 -7.57 17.74
C ARG A 152 5.19 -8.56 18.27
N SER A 153 6.22 -8.87 17.49
CA SER A 153 7.34 -9.73 17.91
C SER A 153 8.27 -9.01 18.89
N GLU A 154 8.61 -7.75 18.61
CA GLU A 154 9.43 -6.92 19.52
C GLU A 154 8.72 -6.69 20.85
N ARG A 155 7.43 -6.36 20.84
CA ARG A 155 6.62 -6.21 22.06
C ARG A 155 6.71 -7.46 22.94
N ARG A 156 6.62 -8.66 22.36
CA ARG A 156 6.77 -9.93 23.12
C ARG A 156 8.16 -10.08 23.73
N ARG A 157 9.22 -9.74 22.99
CA ARG A 157 10.60 -9.80 23.50
C ARG A 157 10.84 -8.79 24.62
N ILE A 158 10.43 -7.54 24.42
CA ILE A 158 10.55 -6.47 25.42
C ILE A 158 9.83 -6.87 26.70
N ARG A 159 8.56 -7.31 26.60
CA ARG A 159 7.79 -7.80 27.75
C ARG A 159 8.50 -8.92 28.48
N ALA A 160 8.98 -9.94 27.75
CA ALA A 160 9.59 -11.10 28.36
C ALA A 160 10.88 -10.73 29.11
N ALA A 161 11.66 -9.79 28.58
CA ALA A 161 12.87 -9.29 29.24
C ALA A 161 12.54 -8.39 30.44
N VAL A 162 11.52 -7.52 30.35
CA VAL A 162 11.03 -6.73 31.50
C VAL A 162 10.50 -7.64 32.61
N ALA A 163 9.70 -8.66 32.27
CA ALA A 163 9.16 -9.62 33.22
C ALA A 163 10.24 -10.48 33.91
N ARG A 164 11.38 -10.71 33.24
CA ARG A 164 12.55 -11.39 33.82
C ARG A 164 13.49 -10.45 34.60
N GLY A 165 13.19 -9.14 34.65
CA GLY A 165 14.07 -8.15 35.27
C GLY A 165 15.37 -7.89 34.50
N GLU A 166 15.46 -8.33 33.23
CA GLU A 166 16.65 -8.17 32.39
C GLU A 166 16.79 -6.73 31.85
N ARG A 167 15.71 -5.96 31.85
CA ARG A 167 15.66 -4.56 31.42
C ARG A 167 14.45 -3.86 32.01
N GLU A 168 14.54 -2.54 32.13
CA GLU A 168 13.39 -1.68 32.42
C GLU A 168 12.62 -1.32 31.14
N MET A 169 11.35 -0.97 31.29
CA MET A 169 10.53 -0.45 30.19
C MET A 169 10.88 1.02 29.95
N ALA A 170 11.33 1.35 28.73
CA ALA A 170 11.76 2.69 28.39
C ALA A 170 10.62 3.60 27.92
N TRP A 171 10.84 4.91 28.04
CA TRP A 171 10.04 5.95 27.39
C TRP A 171 10.72 6.41 26.09
N ILE A 172 9.93 6.68 25.06
CA ILE A 172 10.44 7.10 23.74
C ILE A 172 9.79 8.39 23.28
N ARG A 173 10.56 9.25 22.61
CA ARG A 173 10.08 10.52 22.06
C ARG A 173 9.02 10.31 20.97
N SER A 174 8.05 11.22 20.91
CA SER A 174 6.97 11.22 19.93
C SER A 174 6.51 12.64 19.57
N ASP A 175 6.28 12.89 18.28
CA ASP A 175 5.83 14.17 17.71
C ASP A 175 4.51 13.98 16.92
N PRO A 176 3.41 13.57 17.58
CA PRO A 176 2.13 13.39 16.92
C PRO A 176 1.60 14.70 16.31
N ARG A 177 1.84 15.84 16.97
CA ARG A 177 1.41 17.17 16.49
C ARG A 177 2.10 17.52 15.18
N GLY A 178 3.41 17.32 15.06
CA GLY A 178 4.12 17.55 13.81
C GLY A 178 3.64 16.63 12.69
N TYR A 179 3.35 15.35 12.94
CA TYR A 179 2.74 14.49 11.92
C TYR A 179 1.34 14.98 11.49
N ILE A 180 0.53 15.52 12.41
CA ILE A 180 -0.76 16.14 12.11
C ILE A 180 -0.59 17.40 11.26
N ALA A 181 0.34 18.26 11.66
CA ALA A 181 0.62 19.51 10.97
C ALA A 181 1.15 19.26 9.55
N VAL A 182 2.08 18.31 9.37
CA VAL A 182 2.56 17.90 8.04
C VAL A 182 1.42 17.38 7.18
N ALA A 183 0.58 16.47 7.69
CA ALA A 183 -0.53 15.93 6.90
C ALA A 183 -1.55 17.01 6.50
N ARG A 184 -1.79 17.99 7.38
CA ARG A 184 -2.63 19.16 7.10
C ARG A 184 -2.02 20.02 5.98
N ASP A 185 -0.75 20.39 6.12
CA ASP A 185 -0.08 21.30 5.17
C ASP A 185 0.09 20.66 3.79
N MET A 186 0.43 19.36 3.74
CA MET A 186 0.47 18.58 2.50
C MET A 186 -0.88 18.57 1.81
N ASN A 187 -1.97 18.37 2.55
CA ASN A 187 -3.31 18.36 1.97
C ASN A 187 -3.81 19.76 1.56
N ALA A 188 -3.39 20.80 2.26
CA ALA A 188 -3.70 22.18 1.90
C ALA A 188 -3.00 22.57 0.58
N THR A 189 -1.76 22.09 0.38
CA THR A 189 -0.99 22.30 -0.85
C THR A 189 -1.52 21.44 -2.00
N ASN A 190 -1.87 20.18 -1.71
CA ASN A 190 -2.35 19.23 -2.70
C ASN A 190 -3.51 18.40 -2.13
N SER A 191 -4.72 18.68 -2.61
CA SER A 191 -5.94 18.05 -2.09
C SER A 191 -6.04 16.54 -2.37
N ASP A 192 -5.19 15.99 -3.24
CA ASP A 192 -5.13 14.55 -3.52
C ASP A 192 -4.28 13.78 -2.52
N PHE A 193 -3.45 14.45 -1.70
CA PHE A 193 -2.58 13.82 -0.70
C PHE A 193 -3.34 12.81 0.19
N ARG A 194 -4.39 13.27 0.89
CA ARG A 194 -5.15 12.37 1.79
C ARG A 194 -5.86 11.26 1.02
N LYS A 195 -6.31 11.53 -0.21
CA LYS A 195 -6.99 10.54 -1.05
C LYS A 195 -6.03 9.44 -1.50
N ALA A 196 -4.83 9.80 -1.96
CA ALA A 196 -3.76 8.86 -2.31
C ALA A 196 -3.36 7.98 -1.12
N VAL A 197 -3.18 8.59 0.07
CA VAL A 197 -2.90 7.84 1.31
C VAL A 197 -4.01 6.84 1.61
N LYS A 198 -5.27 7.23 1.45
CA LYS A 198 -6.41 6.33 1.67
C LYS A 198 -6.44 5.17 0.67
N ILE A 199 -6.15 5.40 -0.61
CA ILE A 199 -6.04 4.31 -1.61
C ILE A 199 -4.97 3.30 -1.18
N ALA A 200 -3.76 3.77 -0.83
CA ALA A 200 -2.68 2.88 -0.40
C ALA A 200 -3.03 2.11 0.89
N LYS A 201 -3.67 2.76 1.86
CA LYS A 201 -4.17 2.10 3.08
C LYS A 201 -5.30 1.12 2.79
N GLY A 202 -6.20 1.43 1.87
CA GLY A 202 -7.29 0.57 1.44
C GLY A 202 -6.77 -0.71 0.80
N TRP A 203 -5.75 -0.61 -0.06
CA TRP A 203 -5.05 -1.77 -0.63
C TRP A 203 -4.42 -2.62 0.48
N ARG A 204 -3.64 -2.01 1.37
CA ARG A 204 -3.04 -2.73 2.49
C ARG A 204 -4.09 -3.42 3.36
N ALA A 205 -5.22 -2.76 3.64
CA ALA A 205 -6.31 -3.33 4.43
C ALA A 205 -6.96 -4.52 3.72
N ALA A 206 -7.16 -4.44 2.40
CA ALA A 206 -7.63 -5.58 1.60
C ALA A 206 -6.65 -6.75 1.65
N CYS A 207 -5.34 -6.51 1.52
CA CYS A 207 -4.32 -7.56 1.69
C CYS A 207 -4.36 -8.18 3.09
N LYS A 208 -4.54 -7.36 4.13
CA LYS A 208 -4.60 -7.82 5.53
C LYS A 208 -5.84 -8.68 5.82
N ARG A 209 -6.97 -8.40 5.16
CA ARG A 209 -8.19 -9.23 5.25
C ARG A 209 -8.00 -10.60 4.60
N GLN A 210 -7.31 -10.64 3.46
CA GLN A 210 -6.98 -11.92 2.79
C GLN A 210 -5.92 -12.71 3.57
N ASP A 211 -5.05 -12.02 4.30
CA ASP A 211 -3.90 -12.61 4.97
C ASP A 211 -3.56 -11.81 6.24
N ALA A 212 -3.97 -12.33 7.38
CA ALA A 212 -3.73 -11.70 8.68
C ALA A 212 -2.23 -11.57 9.01
N SER A 213 -1.32 -12.24 8.30
CA SER A 213 0.13 -12.10 8.47
C SER A 213 0.73 -10.94 7.67
N PHE A 214 -0.03 -10.28 6.78
CA PHE A 214 0.49 -9.20 5.92
C PHE A 214 1.19 -8.09 6.74
N ALA A 215 2.51 -7.97 6.56
CA ALA A 215 3.40 -7.29 7.52
C ALA A 215 3.54 -5.77 7.31
N LEU A 216 3.10 -5.24 6.15
CA LEU A 216 3.26 -3.83 5.81
C LEU A 216 2.38 -2.94 6.70
N LYS A 217 2.93 -1.84 7.24
CA LYS A 217 2.20 -0.87 8.08
C LYS A 217 1.62 0.27 7.24
N SER A 218 0.36 0.62 7.50
CA SER A 218 -0.34 1.75 6.85
C SER A 218 0.39 3.10 7.02
N PHE A 219 1.01 3.33 8.18
CA PHE A 219 1.74 4.57 8.43
C PHE A 219 3.02 4.70 7.60
N HIS A 220 3.65 3.58 7.24
CA HIS A 220 4.80 3.56 6.33
C HIS A 220 4.40 4.08 4.94
N LEU A 221 3.29 3.57 4.39
CA LEU A 221 2.75 4.03 3.10
C LEU A 221 2.39 5.52 3.12
N GLU A 222 1.78 6.00 4.21
CA GLU A 222 1.47 7.41 4.39
C GLU A 222 2.73 8.29 4.33
N GLN A 223 3.78 7.93 5.06
CA GLN A 223 5.03 8.69 5.07
C GLN A 223 5.82 8.57 3.76
N ALA A 224 5.72 7.44 3.05
CA ALA A 224 6.28 7.29 1.71
C ALA A 224 5.64 8.27 0.73
N ILE A 225 4.29 8.37 0.73
CA ILE A 225 3.55 9.36 -0.09
C ILE A 225 3.94 10.79 0.33
N THR A 226 4.02 11.10 1.63
CA THR A 226 4.45 12.43 2.10
C THR A 226 5.83 12.82 1.56
N ARG A 227 6.82 11.93 1.67
CA ARG A 227 8.20 12.18 1.16
C ARG A 227 8.24 12.32 -0.35
N TRP A 228 7.46 11.52 -1.07
CA TRP A 228 7.42 11.57 -2.53
C TRP A 228 6.75 12.86 -3.01
N LEU A 229 5.60 13.23 -2.45
CA LEU A 229 4.86 14.44 -2.80
C LEU A 229 5.64 15.73 -2.50
N THR A 230 6.43 15.75 -1.42
CA THR A 230 7.30 16.90 -1.10
C THR A 230 8.25 17.24 -2.25
N ARG A 231 8.69 16.24 -3.03
CA ARG A 231 9.57 16.42 -4.20
C ARG A 231 8.80 16.64 -5.50
N ASN A 232 7.48 16.39 -5.50
CA ASN A 232 6.63 16.38 -6.69
C ASN A 232 5.30 17.10 -6.40
N PRO A 233 5.31 18.39 -6.02
CA PRO A 233 4.13 19.07 -5.44
C PRO A 233 2.92 19.15 -6.40
N HIS A 234 3.17 19.11 -7.72
CA HIS A 234 2.16 19.20 -8.77
C HIS A 234 1.57 17.85 -9.21
N ALA A 235 2.04 16.74 -8.61
CA ALA A 235 1.56 15.40 -8.92
C ALA A 235 0.09 15.21 -8.53
N ASP A 236 -0.65 14.39 -9.29
CA ASP A 236 -2.02 14.04 -8.95
C ASP A 236 -2.12 12.72 -8.17
N ILE A 237 -3.35 12.31 -7.83
CA ILE A 237 -3.59 11.05 -7.11
C ILE A 237 -3.00 9.81 -7.82
N PHE A 238 -3.04 9.76 -9.16
CA PHE A 238 -2.50 8.62 -9.91
C PHE A 238 -0.98 8.58 -9.74
N ASP A 239 -0.32 9.72 -9.93
CA ASP A 239 1.14 9.82 -9.83
C ASP A 239 1.64 9.36 -8.46
N MET A 240 1.00 9.83 -7.39
CA MET A 240 1.34 9.44 -6.01
C MET A 240 1.17 7.94 -5.76
N VAL A 241 0.05 7.36 -6.21
CA VAL A 241 -0.26 5.94 -6.03
C VAL A 241 0.70 5.09 -6.86
N PHE A 242 0.86 5.40 -8.14
CA PHE A 242 1.73 4.66 -9.05
C PHE A 242 3.18 4.68 -8.56
N ALA A 243 3.71 5.85 -8.20
CA ALA A 243 5.08 5.99 -7.77
C ALA A 243 5.39 5.21 -6.48
N VAL A 244 4.53 5.31 -5.45
CA VAL A 244 4.79 4.60 -4.18
C VAL A 244 4.70 3.09 -4.33
N PHE A 245 3.84 2.58 -5.22
CA PHE A 245 3.80 1.14 -5.52
C PHE A 245 5.00 0.68 -6.35
N CYS A 246 5.52 1.53 -7.26
CA CYS A 246 6.79 1.27 -7.95
C CYS A 246 7.99 1.28 -6.98
N ASP A 247 7.99 2.19 -6.00
CA ASP A 247 9.04 2.33 -4.98
C ASP A 247 8.98 1.24 -3.90
N LEU A 248 7.88 0.47 -3.82
CA LEU A 248 7.65 -0.47 -2.72
C LEU A 248 8.78 -1.50 -2.51
N PRO A 249 9.41 -2.10 -3.54
CA PRO A 249 10.57 -2.98 -3.35
C PRO A 249 11.71 -2.33 -2.58
N ASP A 250 12.00 -1.06 -2.87
CA ASP A 250 13.04 -0.30 -2.17
C ASP A 250 12.56 0.11 -0.78
N LEU A 251 11.32 0.57 -0.62
CA LEU A 251 10.75 0.97 0.68
C LEU A 251 10.81 -0.16 1.71
N ILE A 252 10.62 -1.42 1.30
CA ILE A 252 10.71 -2.57 2.20
C ILE A 252 12.11 -3.17 2.27
N ARG A 253 13.11 -2.66 1.56
CA ARG A 253 14.47 -3.24 1.53
C ARG A 253 15.23 -3.04 2.83
N TYR A 254 15.23 -1.81 3.36
CA TYR A 254 15.84 -1.42 4.63
C TYR A 254 15.16 -0.16 5.18
N PRO A 255 15.28 0.15 6.47
CA PRO A 255 14.69 1.35 7.06
C PRO A 255 15.30 2.65 6.51
N GLN A 256 14.46 3.58 6.10
CA GLN A 256 14.83 4.76 5.32
C GLN A 256 14.20 6.06 5.82
N ILE A 257 13.11 6.02 6.60
CA ILE A 257 12.32 7.21 6.94
C ILE A 257 12.62 7.66 8.38
N PRO A 258 13.36 8.78 8.58
CA PRO A 258 13.62 9.32 9.92
C PRO A 258 12.33 9.60 10.69
N ASP A 259 12.33 9.30 11.99
CA ASP A 259 11.25 9.75 12.87
C ASP A 259 11.38 11.25 13.16
N ARG A 260 10.24 11.95 13.21
CA ARG A 260 10.22 13.40 13.47
C ARG A 260 10.69 13.76 14.88
N ALA A 261 10.40 12.93 15.87
CA ALA A 261 10.74 13.23 17.27
C ALA A 261 12.18 12.83 17.61
N ASP A 262 12.75 11.91 16.83
CA ASP A 262 14.11 11.40 16.99
C ASP A 262 14.68 10.97 15.63
N PRO A 263 15.43 11.86 14.93
CA PRO A 263 15.99 11.58 13.62
C PRO A 263 16.99 10.41 13.56
N ALA A 264 17.55 10.00 14.71
CA ALA A 264 18.42 8.82 14.81
C ALA A 264 17.62 7.52 14.62
N ARG A 265 16.30 7.55 14.84
CA ARG A 265 15.39 6.43 14.65
C ARG A 265 14.70 6.50 13.29
N LYS A 266 14.22 5.33 12.84
CA LYS A 266 13.44 5.19 11.61
C LYS A 266 12.04 4.69 11.94
N ILE A 267 11.00 5.31 11.38
CA ILE A 267 9.60 4.86 11.62
C ILE A 267 9.30 3.50 10.97
N ASP A 268 10.09 3.15 9.96
CA ASP A 268 10.04 1.93 9.19
C ASP A 268 11.08 0.91 9.65
N ASP A 269 11.64 1.06 10.87
CA ASP A 269 12.63 0.12 11.40
C ASP A 269 12.11 -1.33 11.50
N TYR A 270 10.79 -1.50 11.63
CA TYR A 270 10.12 -2.80 11.58
C TYR A 270 10.38 -3.59 10.30
N VAL A 271 10.79 -2.93 9.21
CA VAL A 271 11.15 -3.56 7.94
C VAL A 271 12.30 -4.55 8.10
N ARG A 272 13.20 -4.34 9.07
CA ARG A 272 14.28 -5.31 9.39
C ARG A 272 13.75 -6.67 9.81
N GLY A 273 12.56 -6.70 10.41
CA GLY A 273 11.92 -7.92 10.90
C GLY A 273 11.01 -8.61 9.88
N ILE A 274 10.84 -8.06 8.66
CA ILE A 274 10.04 -8.67 7.60
C ILE A 274 10.82 -9.86 7.01
N THR A 275 10.25 -11.05 7.12
CA THR A 275 10.79 -12.29 6.55
C THR A 275 10.77 -12.27 5.02
N GLU A 276 11.56 -13.15 4.38
CA GLU A 276 11.53 -13.31 2.92
C GLU A 276 10.14 -13.69 2.40
N GLN A 277 9.40 -14.52 3.15
CA GLN A 277 8.04 -14.91 2.80
C GLN A 277 7.09 -13.70 2.84
N GLU A 278 7.10 -12.91 3.91
CA GLU A 278 6.26 -11.70 4.04
C GLU A 278 6.64 -10.66 2.96
N ARG A 279 7.93 -10.50 2.68
CA ARG A 279 8.44 -9.65 1.60
C ARG A 279 7.87 -10.09 0.25
N ARG A 280 7.95 -11.38 -0.06
CA ARG A 280 7.38 -11.95 -1.29
C ARG A 280 5.87 -11.69 -1.37
N GLN A 281 5.12 -11.92 -0.30
CA GLN A 281 3.68 -11.66 -0.26
C GLN A 281 3.34 -10.18 -0.54
N ILE A 282 4.12 -9.24 0.00
CA ILE A 282 3.95 -7.80 -0.25
C ILE A 282 4.21 -7.49 -1.74
N LEU A 283 5.28 -8.03 -2.31
CA LEU A 283 5.66 -7.78 -3.71
C LEU A 283 4.66 -8.40 -4.70
N GLU A 284 4.19 -9.62 -4.45
CA GLU A 284 3.19 -10.29 -5.29
C GLU A 284 1.83 -9.56 -5.23
N ALA A 285 1.43 -9.04 -4.07
CA ALA A 285 0.23 -8.21 -3.93
C ALA A 285 0.36 -6.85 -4.62
N ARG A 286 1.56 -6.26 -4.60
CA ARG A 286 1.88 -5.02 -5.32
C ARG A 286 1.84 -5.21 -6.82
N ASP A 287 2.41 -6.30 -7.32
CA ASP A 287 2.37 -6.65 -8.75
C ASP A 287 0.92 -6.85 -9.20
N GLY A 288 0.11 -7.57 -8.42
CA GLY A 288 -1.33 -7.72 -8.68
C GLY A 288 -2.08 -6.39 -8.78
N PHE A 289 -1.82 -5.46 -7.85
CA PHE A 289 -2.41 -4.12 -7.87
C PHE A 289 -1.99 -3.32 -9.12
N LEU A 290 -0.70 -3.29 -9.46
CA LEU A 290 -0.19 -2.53 -10.61
C LEU A 290 -0.68 -3.11 -11.94
N ILE A 291 -0.74 -4.44 -12.08
CA ILE A 291 -1.34 -5.10 -13.25
C ILE A 291 -2.82 -4.72 -13.36
N ALA A 292 -3.57 -4.74 -12.25
CA ALA A 292 -4.98 -4.32 -12.27
C ALA A 292 -5.13 -2.84 -12.64
N LEU A 293 -4.21 -1.98 -12.19
CA LEU A 293 -4.20 -0.55 -12.52
C LEU A 293 -3.92 -0.30 -14.01
N GLU A 294 -2.95 -1.01 -14.60
CA GLU A 294 -2.65 -0.96 -16.04
C GLU A 294 -3.85 -1.42 -16.90
N ASN A 295 -4.65 -2.35 -16.38
CA ASN A 295 -5.79 -2.93 -17.07
C ASN A 295 -7.14 -2.25 -16.75
N LEU A 296 -7.15 -1.22 -15.92
CA LEU A 296 -8.38 -0.59 -15.44
C LEU A 296 -9.17 0.05 -16.60
N ALA A 297 -10.35 -0.48 -16.88
CA ALA A 297 -11.29 0.05 -17.85
C ALA A 297 -12.29 1.04 -17.21
N GLU A 298 -13.03 1.75 -18.06
CA GLU A 298 -14.04 2.74 -17.64
C GLU A 298 -15.15 2.13 -16.78
N ARG A 299 -15.54 0.88 -17.06
CA ARG A 299 -16.61 0.18 -16.32
C ARG A 299 -16.14 -0.51 -15.05
N ASP A 300 -14.83 -0.68 -14.88
CA ASP A 300 -14.29 -1.44 -13.76
C ASP A 300 -14.41 -0.67 -12.45
N PRO A 301 -14.86 -1.29 -11.35
CA PRO A 301 -14.93 -0.62 -10.06
C PRO A 301 -13.53 -0.53 -9.44
N VAL A 302 -13.20 0.59 -8.81
CA VAL A 302 -11.88 0.82 -8.19
C VAL A 302 -11.57 -0.19 -7.08
N ILE A 303 -12.59 -0.76 -6.42
CA ILE A 303 -12.39 -1.81 -5.42
C ILE A 303 -11.65 -3.04 -5.98
N ALA A 304 -11.80 -3.34 -7.27
CA ALA A 304 -11.11 -4.44 -7.94
C ALA A 304 -9.58 -4.24 -7.94
N LEU A 305 -9.09 -2.99 -7.92
CA LEU A 305 -7.67 -2.70 -7.74
C LEU A 305 -7.18 -3.14 -6.35
N LEU A 306 -7.93 -2.77 -5.31
CA LEU A 306 -7.54 -3.06 -3.93
C LEU A 306 -7.61 -4.56 -3.62
N GLN A 307 -8.52 -5.28 -4.27
CA GLN A 307 -8.74 -6.72 -4.10
C GLN A 307 -8.05 -7.57 -5.17
N ALA A 308 -7.19 -6.97 -6.00
CA ALA A 308 -6.53 -7.65 -7.09
C ALA A 308 -5.80 -8.92 -6.60
N PRO A 309 -5.89 -10.03 -7.34
CA PRO A 309 -5.18 -11.26 -6.97
C PRO A 309 -3.68 -11.02 -6.99
N ARG A 310 -2.96 -11.68 -6.07
CA ARG A 310 -1.50 -11.61 -6.02
C ARG A 310 -0.91 -12.21 -7.29
N ARG A 311 0.12 -11.57 -7.86
CA ARG A 311 0.89 -12.11 -8.99
C ARG A 311 2.22 -12.64 -8.50
N ARG A 312 2.35 -13.97 -8.48
CA ARG A 312 3.65 -14.64 -8.42
C ARG A 312 4.21 -14.74 -9.84
N ARG A 313 5.32 -14.05 -10.13
CA ARG A 313 5.99 -14.13 -11.43
C ARG A 313 6.47 -15.57 -11.69
N ALA A 314 6.24 -16.08 -12.90
CA ALA A 314 6.60 -17.45 -13.25
C ALA A 314 8.09 -17.60 -13.63
N SER A 315 8.76 -16.47 -13.88
CA SER A 315 10.16 -16.41 -14.30
C SER A 315 10.84 -15.18 -13.71
N PRO A 316 12.15 -15.25 -13.37
CA PRO A 316 12.91 -14.06 -12.98
C PRO A 316 13.00 -13.03 -14.12
N ASN A 317 12.80 -13.46 -15.37
CA ASN A 317 12.83 -12.58 -16.54
C ASN A 317 11.45 -11.97 -16.85
N GLU A 318 10.39 -12.35 -16.12
CA GLU A 318 9.09 -11.73 -16.32
C GLU A 318 9.11 -10.27 -15.85
N ALA A 319 8.83 -9.36 -16.76
CA ALA A 319 8.85 -7.93 -16.55
C ALA A 319 7.51 -7.27 -16.89
N TYR A 320 7.28 -6.10 -16.30
CA TYR A 320 6.15 -5.22 -16.55
C TYR A 320 6.64 -3.79 -16.79
N LEU A 321 5.81 -2.94 -17.41
CA LEU A 321 6.18 -1.55 -17.69
C LEU A 321 6.40 -0.75 -16.39
N PHE A 322 5.65 -1.06 -15.32
CA PHE A 322 5.87 -0.45 -14.02
C PHE A 322 7.25 -0.77 -13.40
N ASP A 323 7.93 -1.85 -13.80
CA ASP A 323 9.31 -2.12 -13.34
C ASP A 323 10.29 -1.06 -13.88
N GLN A 324 9.93 -0.42 -15.00
CA GLN A 324 10.65 0.69 -15.63
C GLN A 324 10.00 2.05 -15.31
N ARG A 325 9.04 2.10 -14.37
CA ARG A 325 8.25 3.29 -14.00
C ARG A 325 7.47 3.91 -15.17
N ILE A 326 7.08 3.12 -16.17
CA ILE A 326 6.29 3.59 -17.31
C ILE A 326 4.81 3.32 -17.02
N PRO A 327 3.97 4.34 -16.80
CA PRO A 327 2.54 4.16 -16.63
C PRO A 327 1.86 3.85 -17.97
N VAL A 328 0.72 3.13 -17.91
CA VAL A 328 -0.06 2.74 -19.09
C VAL A 328 -1.36 3.54 -19.15
N PHE A 329 -1.52 4.33 -20.20
CA PHE A 329 -2.76 5.01 -20.54
C PHE A 329 -3.19 4.57 -21.95
N SER A 330 -4.22 3.74 -22.04
CA SER A 330 -4.74 3.31 -23.35
C SER A 330 -5.46 4.48 -24.02
N GLU A 331 -4.78 5.13 -24.97
CA GLU A 331 -5.30 6.22 -25.81
C GLU A 331 -5.46 5.77 -27.27
N HIS A 332 -4.66 4.80 -27.70
CA HIS A 332 -4.65 4.26 -29.05
C HIS A 332 -4.68 2.73 -29.04
N ASP A 333 -5.54 2.17 -29.89
CA ASP A 333 -5.49 0.77 -30.30
C ASP A 333 -4.67 0.66 -31.58
N PHE A 334 -3.84 -0.38 -31.68
CA PHE A 334 -3.08 -0.69 -32.89
C PHE A 334 -2.85 -2.20 -33.02
N SER A 335 -2.29 -2.65 -34.14
CA SER A 335 -2.12 -4.07 -34.41
C SER A 335 -0.66 -4.54 -34.43
N ILE A 336 -0.47 -5.82 -34.10
CA ILE A 336 0.76 -6.58 -34.40
C ILE A 336 0.46 -7.45 -35.61
N ILE A 337 1.35 -7.44 -36.60
CA ILE A 337 1.34 -8.40 -37.70
C ILE A 337 2.29 -9.53 -37.34
N ALA A 338 1.73 -10.71 -37.06
CA ALA A 338 2.49 -11.93 -36.79
C ALA A 338 2.54 -12.81 -38.04
N THR A 339 3.71 -12.89 -38.67
CA THR A 339 3.92 -13.65 -39.89
C THR A 339 4.58 -14.99 -39.56
N ALA A 340 3.85 -16.09 -39.72
CA ALA A 340 4.45 -17.43 -39.74
C ALA A 340 5.27 -17.59 -41.02
N LEU A 341 6.58 -17.82 -40.87
CA LEU A 341 7.49 -18.01 -41.99
C LEU A 341 7.30 -19.38 -42.63
N GLU A 342 7.72 -19.51 -43.90
CA GLU A 342 7.67 -20.77 -44.63
C GLU A 342 8.62 -21.82 -44.06
N ARG A 343 8.30 -23.10 -44.29
CA ARG A 343 9.15 -24.24 -43.94
C ARG A 343 9.28 -25.13 -45.16
N GLN A 344 10.49 -25.63 -45.42
CA GLN A 344 10.73 -26.59 -46.49
C GLN A 344 9.77 -27.79 -46.39
N GLY A 345 9.09 -28.10 -47.49
CA GLY A 345 8.33 -29.33 -47.67
C GLY A 345 6.81 -29.22 -47.68
N SER A 346 6.15 -28.21 -47.09
CA SER A 346 4.67 -28.10 -47.20
C SER A 346 3.99 -26.84 -46.66
N PHE A 347 4.68 -25.89 -46.02
CA PHE A 347 3.99 -24.80 -45.30
C PHE A 347 4.27 -23.44 -45.90
N ARG A 348 3.22 -22.84 -46.47
CA ARG A 348 3.25 -21.47 -46.98
C ARG A 348 3.31 -20.47 -45.83
N ARG A 349 3.91 -19.31 -46.11
CA ARG A 349 3.84 -18.13 -45.26
C ARG A 349 2.40 -17.69 -45.06
N PHE A 350 2.01 -17.32 -43.84
CA PHE A 350 0.69 -16.74 -43.54
C PHE A 350 0.75 -15.80 -42.33
N ILE A 351 -0.27 -14.95 -42.20
CA ILE A 351 -0.43 -14.06 -41.04
C ILE A 351 -1.33 -14.76 -40.02
N LEU A 352 -0.90 -14.84 -38.76
CA LEU A 352 -1.72 -15.39 -37.67
C LEU A 352 -2.91 -14.49 -37.40
N ASP A 353 -4.07 -15.09 -37.15
CA ASP A 353 -5.23 -14.38 -36.61
C ASP A 353 -5.05 -14.07 -35.11
N MET A 354 -5.98 -13.32 -34.51
CA MET A 354 -5.90 -12.95 -33.09
C MET A 354 -6.03 -14.13 -32.11
N ILE A 355 -6.57 -15.28 -32.55
CA ILE A 355 -6.62 -16.50 -31.75
C ILE A 355 -5.21 -17.08 -31.66
N GLY A 356 -4.46 -17.02 -32.77
CA GLY A 356 -3.04 -17.31 -32.80
C GLY A 356 -2.71 -18.81 -32.80
N ARG A 357 -3.64 -19.66 -33.25
CA ARG A 357 -3.42 -21.11 -33.31
C ARG A 357 -2.33 -21.45 -34.32
N ILE A 358 -1.31 -22.17 -33.85
CA ILE A 358 -0.15 -22.53 -34.68
C ILE A 358 0.50 -23.80 -34.14
N PRO A 359 1.02 -24.72 -34.99
CA PRO A 359 1.79 -25.86 -34.50
C PRO A 359 3.11 -25.45 -33.85
N VAL A 360 3.69 -26.40 -33.10
CA VAL A 360 5.10 -26.34 -32.70
C VAL A 360 6.01 -26.36 -33.92
N ASP A 361 7.27 -25.97 -33.70
CA ASP A 361 8.34 -25.96 -34.68
C ASP A 361 8.08 -25.02 -35.87
N ARG A 362 7.60 -23.81 -35.54
CA ARG A 362 7.41 -22.67 -36.45
C ARG A 362 8.29 -21.50 -36.05
N ALA A 363 8.62 -20.68 -37.04
CA ALA A 363 9.25 -19.38 -36.87
C ALA A 363 8.22 -18.29 -37.18
N ILE A 364 8.10 -17.28 -36.31
CA ILE A 364 7.15 -16.18 -36.43
C ILE A 364 7.89 -14.85 -36.33
N GLU A 365 7.73 -13.99 -37.33
CA GLU A 365 8.16 -12.60 -37.26
C GLU A 365 7.01 -11.73 -36.75
N PHE A 366 7.29 -10.90 -35.74
CA PHE A 366 6.35 -9.92 -35.23
C PHE A 366 6.76 -8.52 -35.70
N ARG A 367 5.83 -7.81 -36.33
CA ARG A 367 6.02 -6.44 -36.82
C ARG A 367 4.84 -5.56 -36.42
N LEU A 368 5.06 -4.26 -36.39
CA LEU A 368 3.97 -3.29 -36.20
C LEU A 368 3.03 -3.32 -37.41
N GLY A 369 1.73 -3.19 -37.14
CA GLY A 369 0.75 -2.88 -38.17
C GLY A 369 0.89 -1.47 -38.70
N SER A 370 0.27 -1.20 -39.85
CA SER A 370 0.24 0.14 -40.46
C SER A 370 -0.56 1.16 -39.65
N ASP A 371 -1.31 0.69 -38.66
CA ASP A 371 -2.10 1.49 -37.71
C ASP A 371 -1.33 1.86 -36.44
N ALA A 372 -0.03 1.49 -36.34
CA ALA A 372 0.80 1.86 -35.20
C ALA A 372 0.91 3.39 -35.05
N PRO A 373 0.65 3.94 -33.86
CA PRO A 373 0.72 5.38 -33.63
C PRO A 373 2.18 5.86 -33.64
N GLU A 374 2.38 7.16 -33.84
CA GLU A 374 3.69 7.77 -33.60
C GLU A 374 4.12 7.60 -32.14
N ALA A 375 5.36 7.16 -31.92
CA ALA A 375 5.91 6.86 -30.61
C ALA A 375 7.44 7.04 -30.62
N ASP A 376 8.02 7.43 -29.50
CA ASP A 376 9.47 7.55 -29.33
C ASP A 376 10.13 6.15 -29.31
N LEU A 377 9.40 5.17 -28.79
CA LEU A 377 9.88 3.82 -28.58
C LEU A 377 8.72 2.82 -28.60
N PHE A 378 8.93 1.67 -29.22
CA PHE A 378 8.06 0.50 -29.06
C PHE A 378 8.73 -0.53 -28.18
N LYS A 379 8.07 -0.93 -27.09
CA LYS A 379 8.53 -2.03 -26.23
C LYS A 379 7.76 -3.30 -26.56
N TRP A 380 8.45 -4.43 -26.61
CA TRP A 380 7.87 -5.73 -26.96
C TRP A 380 8.01 -6.68 -25.79
N LYS A 381 6.90 -7.33 -25.40
CA LYS A 381 6.91 -8.40 -24.42
C LYS A 381 6.64 -9.72 -25.10
N VAL A 382 7.45 -10.73 -24.80
CA VAL A 382 7.11 -12.10 -25.17
C VAL A 382 6.90 -12.92 -23.91
N LYS A 383 5.66 -13.39 -23.72
CA LYS A 383 5.24 -14.15 -22.55
C LYS A 383 4.96 -15.59 -22.97
N ASN A 384 5.72 -16.52 -22.40
CA ASN A 384 5.37 -17.93 -22.49
C ASN A 384 4.30 -18.28 -21.45
N ASP A 385 3.52 -19.32 -21.71
CA ASP A 385 2.62 -19.90 -20.72
C ASP A 385 3.36 -20.17 -19.40
N ASP A 386 2.74 -19.81 -18.27
CA ASP A 386 3.33 -19.99 -16.94
C ASP A 386 3.61 -21.46 -16.59
N ALA A 387 2.84 -22.39 -17.18
CA ALA A 387 3.02 -23.84 -17.02
C ALA A 387 3.99 -24.45 -18.05
N SER A 388 4.53 -23.66 -18.97
CA SER A 388 5.49 -24.16 -19.96
C SER A 388 6.83 -24.55 -19.31
N ALA A 389 7.62 -25.39 -20.00
CA ALA A 389 8.94 -25.82 -19.52
C ALA A 389 9.96 -24.67 -19.40
N GLN A 390 9.73 -23.55 -20.08
CA GLN A 390 10.57 -22.36 -20.03
C GLN A 390 9.68 -21.10 -19.94
N PRO A 391 9.09 -20.83 -18.76
CA PRO A 391 8.31 -19.62 -18.59
C PRO A 391 9.23 -18.41 -18.75
N ARG A 392 8.76 -17.43 -19.51
CA ARG A 392 9.42 -16.14 -19.75
C ARG A 392 8.39 -15.03 -19.85
N GLY A 393 8.84 -13.79 -19.97
CA GLY A 393 7.97 -12.61 -19.95
C GLY A 393 8.74 -11.30 -20.03
N GLU A 394 9.92 -11.31 -20.64
CA GLU A 394 10.82 -10.17 -20.76
C GLU A 394 10.23 -9.08 -21.66
N ILE A 395 10.68 -7.84 -21.43
CA ILE A 395 10.34 -6.67 -22.25
C ILE A 395 11.62 -6.15 -22.91
N THR A 396 11.61 -6.02 -24.24
CA THR A 396 12.75 -5.53 -25.04
C THR A 396 12.37 -4.30 -25.87
N ASP A 397 13.37 -3.52 -26.25
CA ASP A 397 13.19 -2.28 -27.02
C ASP A 397 13.23 -2.56 -28.53
N HIS A 398 12.31 -1.93 -29.25
CA HIS A 398 12.09 -1.94 -30.70
C HIS A 398 11.72 -3.28 -31.35
N ARG A 399 12.12 -4.42 -30.77
CA ARG A 399 11.87 -5.77 -31.30
C ARG A 399 11.75 -6.81 -30.19
N THR A 400 11.27 -8.00 -30.51
CA THR A 400 11.33 -9.18 -29.64
C THR A 400 12.78 -9.61 -29.39
N LEU A 401 13.02 -10.37 -28.31
CA LEU A 401 14.37 -10.83 -27.96
C LEU A 401 14.98 -11.73 -29.05
N GLN A 402 14.16 -12.57 -29.68
CA GLN A 402 14.52 -13.35 -30.85
C GLN A 402 13.70 -12.88 -32.04
N ASP A 403 14.31 -12.82 -33.22
CA ASP A 403 13.63 -12.44 -34.46
C ASP A 403 14.20 -13.28 -35.62
N PRO A 404 13.48 -14.31 -36.10
CA PRO A 404 12.11 -14.69 -35.69
C PRO A 404 12.04 -15.35 -34.30
N GLU A 405 10.86 -15.30 -33.69
CA GLU A 405 10.52 -16.08 -32.49
C GLU A 405 10.12 -17.51 -32.87
N HIS A 406 10.38 -18.49 -32.00
CA HIS A 406 10.17 -19.92 -32.30
C HIS A 406 9.12 -20.59 -31.41
N THR A 407 8.20 -21.33 -32.01
CA THR A 407 7.14 -22.06 -31.30
C THR A 407 7.65 -23.41 -30.77
N LYS A 408 8.24 -23.42 -29.58
CA LYS A 408 8.86 -24.65 -29.01
C LYS A 408 8.00 -25.40 -28.01
N PHE A 409 7.19 -24.68 -27.24
CA PHE A 409 6.48 -25.22 -26.09
C PHE A 409 4.97 -25.13 -26.33
N ARG A 410 4.22 -26.16 -25.91
CA ARG A 410 2.75 -26.12 -25.94
C ARG A 410 2.22 -25.19 -24.84
N GLY A 411 1.05 -24.58 -25.07
CA GLY A 411 0.39 -23.68 -24.13
C GLY A 411 -0.16 -22.41 -24.76
N HIS A 412 -0.61 -21.49 -23.91
CA HIS A 412 -1.14 -20.18 -24.29
C HIS A 412 -0.07 -19.09 -24.12
N HIS A 413 0.69 -18.87 -25.19
CA HIS A 413 1.72 -17.83 -25.26
C HIS A 413 1.12 -16.55 -25.84
N HIS A 414 1.83 -15.44 -25.68
CA HIS A 414 1.47 -14.21 -26.36
C HIS A 414 2.65 -13.26 -26.50
N VAL A 415 2.52 -12.35 -27.47
CA VAL A 415 3.39 -11.20 -27.67
C VAL A 415 2.57 -9.93 -27.44
N GLU A 416 3.09 -9.01 -26.65
CA GLU A 416 2.51 -7.67 -26.48
C GLU A 416 3.45 -6.62 -27.07
N CYS A 417 2.89 -5.53 -27.57
CA CYS A 417 3.64 -4.35 -27.99
C CYS A 417 3.06 -3.12 -27.32
N PHE A 418 3.93 -2.23 -26.87
CA PHE A 418 3.61 -1.00 -26.16
C PHE A 418 4.21 0.19 -26.90
N ALA A 419 3.38 1.14 -27.29
CA ALA A 419 3.80 2.42 -27.88
C ALA A 419 4.10 3.41 -26.76
N ILE A 420 5.37 3.81 -26.62
CA ILE A 420 5.85 4.72 -25.57
C ILE A 420 6.07 6.11 -26.16
N ARG A 421 5.45 7.12 -25.54
CA ARG A 421 5.63 8.54 -25.86
C ARG A 421 5.81 9.33 -24.56
N ASP A 422 6.86 10.13 -24.47
CA ASP A 422 7.19 10.94 -23.29
C ASP A 422 7.24 10.12 -21.98
N GLY A 423 7.78 8.90 -22.04
CA GLY A 423 7.90 8.00 -20.89
C GLY A 423 6.59 7.35 -20.44
N VAL A 424 5.52 7.45 -21.24
CA VAL A 424 4.19 6.90 -20.97
C VAL A 424 3.80 5.93 -22.08
N CYS A 425 3.19 4.79 -21.73
CA CYS A 425 2.60 3.90 -22.72
C CYS A 425 1.24 4.44 -23.16
N VAL A 426 1.14 4.97 -24.39
CA VAL A 426 -0.07 5.59 -24.97
C VAL A 426 -0.94 4.61 -25.76
N GLY A 427 -0.40 3.44 -26.09
CA GLY A 427 -1.12 2.38 -26.77
C GLY A 427 -0.50 1.04 -26.45
N ARG A 428 -1.32 0.00 -26.43
CA ARG A 428 -0.85 -1.38 -26.26
C ARG A 428 -1.68 -2.33 -27.08
N THR A 429 -1.07 -3.43 -27.49
CA THR A 429 -1.76 -4.47 -28.24
C THR A 429 -1.15 -5.83 -27.94
N ARG A 430 -1.89 -6.90 -28.22
CA ARG A 430 -1.52 -8.28 -27.91
C ARG A 430 -1.89 -9.21 -29.05
N GLN A 431 -0.93 -10.04 -29.44
CA GLN A 431 -1.11 -11.17 -30.32
C GLN A 431 -0.98 -12.46 -29.52
N ASN A 432 -2.03 -13.30 -29.52
CA ASN A 432 -1.95 -14.62 -28.92
C ASN A 432 -1.14 -15.57 -29.81
N VAL A 433 -0.51 -16.58 -29.19
CA VAL A 433 0.18 -17.67 -29.88
C VAL A 433 -0.16 -18.95 -29.11
N VAL A 434 -1.12 -19.70 -29.62
CA VAL A 434 -1.70 -20.86 -28.93
C VAL A 434 -1.24 -22.14 -29.63
N LEU A 435 -0.57 -23.00 -28.86
CA LEU A 435 -0.05 -24.27 -29.32
C LEU A 435 -0.83 -25.42 -28.66
N ASP A 436 -1.92 -25.84 -29.29
CA ASP A 436 -2.82 -26.89 -28.77
C ASP A 436 -2.28 -28.31 -28.99
N ALA A 437 -2.74 -29.27 -28.17
CA ALA A 437 -2.36 -30.69 -28.17
C ALA A 437 -2.78 -31.47 -29.43
N THR A 438 -3.83 -31.00 -30.11
CA THR A 438 -4.56 -31.74 -31.13
C THR A 438 -4.63 -30.95 -32.43
N TRP A 439 -4.07 -31.52 -33.49
CA TRP A 439 -4.45 -31.26 -34.87
C TRP A 439 -5.21 -32.46 -35.38
#